data_AF-A0A6L6GWQ2-F1
#
_entry.id   AF-A0A6L6GWQ2-F1
#
_cell.length_a   1.000
_cell.length_b   1.000
_cell.length_c   1.000
_cell.angle_alpha   90.00
_cell.angle_beta   90.00
_cell.angle_gamma   90.00
#
_symmetry.space_group_name_H-M   'P 1'
#
loop_
_entity.id
_entity.type
_entity.pdbx_description
1 polymer ?
#
loop_
_entity_poly.entity_id
_entity_poly.type
_entity_poly.pdbx_seq_one_letter_code
_entity_poly.pdbx_strand_id
1 'polypeptide(L)' 'MRSKVGTALDIFIVVIAPIILIGRVREISENGFSTYPVISIVIVTLALVFTLYNLYNTFKNRSANGNAPRR' A
#
# COMPACT_ATOMS: atom_id res chain seq x y z
N MET A 1 20.13 2.93 -1.06
CA MET A 1 19.55 4.14 -0.45
C MET A 1 18.10 4.25 -0.90
N ARG A 2 17.11 4.05 -0.01
CA ARG A 2 15.70 4.20 -0.40
C ARG A 2 15.44 5.68 -0.70
N SER A 3 15.07 6.00 -1.94
CA SER A 3 14.83 7.38 -2.32
C SER A 3 13.58 7.91 -1.63
N LYS A 4 13.54 9.23 -1.36
CA LYS A 4 12.33 9.90 -0.85
C LYS A 4 11.12 9.62 -1.76
N VAL A 5 11.36 9.44 -3.06
CA VAL A 5 10.36 9.07 -4.07
C VAL A 5 9.73 7.71 -3.78
N GLY A 6 10.52 6.68 -3.43
CA GLY A 6 10.00 5.35 -3.14
C GLY A 6 9.17 5.27 -1.84
N THR A 7 9.31 6.25 -0.93
CA THR A 7 8.42 6.36 0.24
C THR A 7 7.15 7.14 -0.09
N ALA A 8 7.25 8.18 -0.92
CA ALA A 8 6.10 8.95 -1.39
C ALA A 8 5.14 8.09 -2.24
N LEU A 9 5.68 7.25 -3.13
CA LEU A 9 4.90 6.29 -3.92
C LEU A 9 4.12 5.32 -3.03
N ASP A 10 4.76 4.78 -2.00
CA ASP A 10 4.10 3.90 -1.03
C ASP A 10 2.94 4.60 -0.33
N ILE A 11 3.15 5.81 0.17
CA ILE A 11 2.08 6.59 0.82
C ILE A 11 0.92 6.84 -0.17
N PHE A 12 1.24 7.14 -1.43
CA PHE A 12 0.24 7.32 -2.48
C PHE A 12 -0.59 6.05 -2.73
N ILE A 13 0.06 4.88 -2.78
CA ILE A 13 -0.60 3.58 -2.93
C ILE A 13 -1.55 3.31 -1.75
N VAL A 14 -1.15 3.61 -0.50
CA VAL A 14 -2.02 3.45 0.68
C VAL A 14 -3.31 4.27 0.56
N VAL A 15 -3.23 5.48 0.01
CA VAL A 15 -4.39 6.38 -0.10
C VAL A 15 -5.33 5.95 -1.23
N ILE A 16 -4.78 5.53 -2.37
CA ILE A 16 -5.57 5.23 -3.57
C ILE A 16 -6.14 3.80 -3.58
N ALA A 17 -5.43 2.83 -3.02
CA ALA A 17 -5.87 1.44 -3.03
C ALA A 17 -7.29 1.22 -2.45
N PRO A 18 -7.71 1.87 -1.33
CA PRO A 18 -9.08 1.78 -0.84
C PRO A 18 -10.12 2.25 -1.87
N ILE A 19 -9.83 3.34 -2.58
CA ILE A 19 -10.71 3.91 -3.61
C ILE A 19 -10.88 2.93 -4.76
N ILE A 20 -9.77 2.32 -5.22
CA ILE A 20 -9.81 1.31 -6.29
C ILE A 20 -10.62 0.09 -5.84
N LEU A 21 -10.36 -0.43 -4.64
CA LEU A 21 -11.06 -1.61 -4.11
C LEU A 21 -12.57 -1.38 -4.01
N ILE A 22 -13.01 -0.24 -3.47
CA ILE A 22 -14.43 0.11 -3.40
C ILE A 22 -15.05 0.17 -4.80
N GLY A 23 -14.36 0.79 -5.77
CA GLY A 23 -14.81 0.85 -7.16
C GLY A 23 -15.01 -0.55 -7.76
N ARG A 24 -14.06 -1.47 -7.56
CA ARG A 24 -14.15 -2.84 -8.08
C ARG A 24 -15.22 -3.67 -7.38
N VAL A 25 -15.39 -3.52 -6.07
CA VAL A 25 -16.46 -4.19 -5.33
C VAL A 25 -17.82 -3.73 -5.84
N ARG A 26 -17.99 -2.42 -6.06
CA ARG A 26 -19.22 -1.86 -6.61
C ARG A 26 -19.48 -2.35 -8.04
N GLU A 27 -18.45 -2.40 -8.87
CA GLU A 27 -18.55 -2.94 -10.24
C GLU A 27 -19.00 -4.41 -10.24
N ILE A 28 -18.49 -5.24 -9.33
CA ILE A 28 -18.94 -6.64 -9.16
C ILE A 28 -20.38 -6.71 -8.66
N SER A 29 -20.78 -5.80 -7.77
CA SER A 29 -22.14 -5.74 -7.25
C SER A 29 -23.16 -5.34 -8.31
N GLU A 30 -22.80 -4.45 -9.23
CA GLU A 30 -23.70 -3.91 -10.26
C GLU A 30 -23.73 -4.78 -11.52
N ASN A 31 -22.57 -5.30 -11.96
CA ASN A 31 -22.43 -6.02 -13.23
C ASN A 31 -22.28 -7.54 -13.08
N GLY A 32 -22.25 -8.04 -11.83
CA GLY A 32 -22.01 -9.44 -11.53
C GLY A 32 -20.52 -9.82 -11.49
N PHE A 33 -20.25 -11.10 -11.23
CA PHE A 33 -18.88 -11.59 -11.07
C PHE A 33 -18.12 -11.59 -12.40
N SER A 34 -17.02 -10.84 -12.47
CA SER A 34 -16.16 -10.72 -13.66
C SER A 34 -14.69 -10.91 -13.31
N THR A 35 -13.94 -11.56 -14.19
CA THR A 35 -12.52 -11.88 -13.99
C THR A 35 -11.66 -10.62 -13.84
N TYR A 36 -12.00 -9.55 -14.56
CA TYR A 36 -11.23 -8.30 -14.56
C TYR A 36 -11.22 -7.58 -13.19
N PRO A 37 -12.37 -7.24 -12.58
CA PRO A 37 -12.38 -6.59 -11.27
C PRO A 37 -11.78 -7.49 -10.18
N VAL A 38 -11.91 -8.82 -10.29
CA VAL A 38 -11.30 -9.77 -9.36
C VAL A 38 -9.77 -9.73 -9.43
N ILE A 39 -9.18 -9.79 -10.64
CA ILE A 39 -7.72 -9.67 -10.80
C ILE A 39 -7.24 -8.30 -10.31
N SER A 40 -7.98 -7.23 -10.61
CA SER A 40 -7.67 -5.88 -10.13
C SER A 40 -7.62 -5.82 -8.60
N ILE A 41 -8.57 -6.45 -7.91
CA ILE A 41 -8.59 -6.52 -6.44
C ILE A 41 -7.34 -7.24 -5.92
N VAL A 42 -6.97 -8.38 -6.52
CA VAL A 42 -5.78 -9.15 -6.11
C VAL A 42 -4.51 -8.32 -6.24
N ILE A 43 -4.29 -7.67 -7.39
CA ILE A 43 -3.10 -6.86 -7.65
C ILE A 43 -3.01 -5.70 -6.67
N VAL A 44 -4.11 -4.98 -6.45
CA VAL A 44 -4.16 -3.82 -5.54
C VAL A 44 -3.91 -4.26 -4.10
N THR A 45 -4.46 -5.41 -3.69
CA THR A 45 -4.25 -5.97 -2.36
C THR A 45 -2.78 -6.33 -2.13
N LEU A 46 -2.14 -7.01 -3.09
CA LEU A 46 -0.72 -7.33 -3.02
C LEU A 46 0.14 -6.07 -2.92
N ALA A 47 -0.14 -5.06 -3.75
CA ALA A 47 0.55 -3.77 -3.70
C ALA A 47 0.42 -3.12 -2.32
N LEU A 48 -0.79 -3.11 -1.75
CA LEU A 48 -1.05 -2.56 -0.42
C LEU A 48 -0.23 -3.27 0.66
N VAL A 49 -0.18 -4.61 0.64
CA VAL A 49 0.58 -5.40 1.63
C VAL A 49 2.07 -5.07 1.55
N PHE A 50 2.66 -5.04 0.35
CA PHE A 50 4.07 -4.70 0.18
C PHE A 50 4.38 -3.28 0.64
N THR A 51 3.53 -2.33 0.27
CA THR A 51 3.65 -0.94 0.67
C THR A 51 3.56 -0.78 2.20
N LEU A 52 2.61 -1.43 2.87
CA LEU A 52 2.49 -1.39 4.33
C LEU A 52 3.72 -1.99 5.02
N TYR A 53 4.21 -3.13 4.53
CA TYR A 53 5.42 -3.77 5.05
C TYR A 53 6.65 -2.84 4.91
N ASN A 54 6.82 -2.25 3.74
CA ASN A 54 7.92 -1.33 3.45
C ASN A 54 7.85 -0.07 4.31
N LEU A 55 6.65 0.49 4.48
CA LEU A 55 6.42 1.68 5.28
C LEU A 55 6.69 1.40 6.76
N TYR A 56 6.19 0.27 7.29
CA TYR A 56 6.45 -0.19 8.66
C TYR A 56 7.95 -0.33 8.93
N ASN A 57 8.69 -1.02 8.07
CA ASN A 57 10.13 -1.17 8.23
C ASN A 57 10.87 0.18 8.20
N THR A 58 10.39 1.13 7.40
CA THR A 58 10.98 2.48 7.33
C THR A 58 10.74 3.28 8.61
N PHE A 59 9.54 3.20 9.17
CA PHE A 59 9.24 3.84 10.46
C PHE A 59 10.01 3.19 11.59
N LYS A 60 10.04 1.86 11.68
CA LYS A 60 10.79 1.11 12.69
C LYS A 60 12.28 1.48 12.68
N ASN A 61 12.91 1.51 11.51
CA ASN A 61 14.33 1.84 11.39
C ASN A 61 14.64 3.30 11.75
N ARG A 62 13.70 4.23 11.50
CA ARG A 62 13.84 5.63 11.95
C ARG A 62 13.69 5.76 13.46
N SER A 63 12.75 5.03 14.06
CA SER A 63 12.57 5.00 15.52
C SER A 63 13.78 4.37 16.23
N ALA A 64 14.38 3.31 15.67
CA ALA A 64 15.58 2.68 16.22
C ALA A 64 16.80 3.62 16.22
N ASN A 65 16.95 4.47 15.20
CA ASN A 65 18.06 5.41 15.09
C ASN A 65 17.87 6.69 15.95
N GLY A 66 16.65 6.98 16.39
CA GLY A 66 16.34 8.07 17.31
C GLY A 66 16.67 7.78 18.78
N ASN A 67 16.88 6.50 19.13
CA ASN A 67 17.20 6.04 20.49
C ASN A 67 18.70 5.72 20.71
N ALA A 68 19.59 6.11 19.80
CA ALA A 68 21.01 6.00 20.05
C ALA A 68 21.43 7.03 21.14
N PRO A 69 21.90 6.59 22.33
CA PRO A 69 22.47 7.53 23.29
C PRO A 69 23.68 8.18 22.62
N ARG A 70 23.60 9.51 22.42
CA ARG A 70 24.76 10.32 22.06
C ARG A 70 25.76 10.19 23.21
N ARG A 71 26.75 9.33 23.03
CA ARG A 71 27.98 9.32 23.82
C ARG A 71 29.04 10.11 23.07
#